data_AF-A0A2E1RKT1-F1
#
_entry.id   AF-A0A2E1RKT1-F1
#
_cell.length_a   1.000
_cell.length_b   1.000
_cell.length_c   1.000
_cell.angle_alpha   90.00
_cell.angle_beta   90.00
_cell.angle_gamma   90.00
#
_symmetry.space_group_name_H-M   'P 1'
#
loop_
_entity.id
_entity.type
_entity.pdbx_description
1 polymer ?
#
loop_
_entity_poly.entity_id
_entity_poly.type
_entity_poly.pdbx_seq_one_letter_code
_entity_poly.pdbx_strand_id
1 'polypeptide(L)'
;MRILILFVLFITCDDFKQNEKKKKVARVNSSFLYFSDFENEIGSELSYEDSIILSKSIINKWAIKKLVYNKSLLHLHDSIQKKLTKMVDNYKLELWTNTYKNFLSKSNFNNKIDSIKKIEYYKKNKINFRLKDDFYNVAYIILPKSNNNLKLIKSRFRNFSDIDLFFLDSLNYQFNDFLFDKPVWINKNYLIKKIPPLNTLTLDLKKEIFLFSRIR
;
A
#
# COMPACT_ATOMS: atom_id res chain seq x y z
N MET A 1 -62.72 14.37 -60.16
CA MET A 1 -61.77 15.47 -59.89
C MET A 1 -61.39 15.38 -58.44
N ARG A 2 -60.19 14.88 -58.17
CA ARG A 2 -59.00 15.69 -57.82
C ARG A 2 -59.06 16.10 -56.35
N ILE A 3 -58.05 15.61 -55.62
CA ILE A 3 -57.48 16.22 -54.41
C ILE A 3 -58.34 16.06 -53.15
N LEU A 4 -58.20 14.90 -52.47
CA LEU A 4 -58.18 14.88 -51.00
C LEU A 4 -57.60 13.57 -50.41
N ILE A 5 -56.58 12.98 -51.06
CA ILE A 5 -55.74 11.93 -50.46
C ILE A 5 -54.30 12.42 -50.64
N LEU A 6 -53.89 13.41 -49.83
CA LEU A 6 -52.52 13.90 -49.83
C LEU A 6 -52.11 14.46 -48.45
N PHE A 7 -52.61 13.92 -47.34
CA PHE A 7 -52.19 14.47 -46.04
C PHE A 7 -52.18 13.48 -44.86
N VAL A 8 -51.79 12.22 -45.09
CA VAL A 8 -51.47 11.31 -43.97
C VAL A 8 -50.27 10.42 -44.32
N LEU A 9 -49.15 11.06 -44.66
CA LEU A 9 -47.82 10.42 -44.70
C LEU A 9 -46.79 11.16 -43.84
N PHE A 10 -47.24 11.87 -42.82
CA PHE A 10 -46.37 12.26 -41.70
C PHE A 10 -46.34 11.13 -40.67
N ILE A 11 -45.81 9.97 -41.10
CA ILE A 11 -45.25 9.02 -40.14
C ILE A 11 -43.91 9.63 -39.76
N THR A 12 -43.93 10.22 -38.57
CA THR A 12 -42.82 10.76 -37.82
C THR A 12 -41.59 9.86 -37.93
N CYS A 13 -40.51 10.40 -38.50
CA CYS A 13 -39.18 9.83 -38.39
C CYS A 13 -38.74 10.06 -36.95
N ASP A 14 -39.08 9.10 -36.08
CA ASP A 14 -38.72 9.11 -34.68
C ASP A 14 -37.22 8.80 -34.58
N ASP A 15 -36.45 9.82 -34.18
CA ASP A 15 -35.09 9.72 -33.64
C ASP A 15 -34.13 8.77 -34.38
N PHE A 16 -33.73 9.11 -35.61
CA PHE A 16 -32.41 8.70 -36.11
C PHE A 16 -31.34 9.52 -35.39
N LYS A 17 -31.22 9.32 -34.07
CA LYS A 17 -30.02 9.67 -33.32
C LYS A 17 -28.89 9.01 -34.07
N GLN A 18 -28.06 9.83 -34.69
CA GLN A 18 -26.70 9.48 -35.04
C GLN A 18 -26.04 9.01 -33.74
N ASN A 19 -26.22 7.73 -33.42
CA ASN A 19 -25.36 7.02 -32.52
C ASN A 19 -24.00 7.19 -33.17
N GLU A 20 -23.17 8.08 -32.62
CA GLU A 20 -21.73 7.95 -32.76
C GLU A 20 -21.46 6.45 -32.60
N LYS A 21 -21.11 5.79 -33.71
CA LYS A 21 -20.93 4.34 -33.73
C LYS A 21 -19.73 4.08 -32.82
N LYS A 22 -19.98 3.87 -31.52
CA LYS A 22 -18.96 3.61 -30.50
C LYS A 22 -17.99 2.61 -31.11
N LYS A 23 -16.74 3.04 -31.31
CA LYS A 23 -15.77 2.27 -32.09
C LYS A 23 -15.55 0.93 -31.40
N LYS A 24 -15.90 -0.16 -32.08
CA LYS A 24 -15.79 -1.52 -31.56
C LYS A 24 -14.40 -2.06 -31.88
N VAL A 25 -13.72 -2.57 -30.87
CA VAL A 25 -12.37 -3.15 -30.98
C VAL A 25 -12.44 -4.66 -31.14
N ALA A 26 -13.33 -5.32 -30.39
CA ALA A 26 -13.51 -6.77 -30.44
C ALA A 26 -14.95 -7.18 -30.10
N ARG A 27 -15.32 -8.43 -30.41
CA ARG A 27 -16.64 -9.02 -30.13
C ARG A 27 -16.49 -10.46 -29.65
N VAL A 28 -17.25 -10.83 -28.62
CA VAL A 28 -17.46 -12.21 -28.17
C VAL A 28 -18.96 -12.44 -28.02
N ASN A 29 -19.56 -13.29 -28.85
CA ASN A 29 -21.00 -13.54 -28.90
C ASN A 29 -21.82 -12.23 -29.05
N SER A 30 -22.58 -11.84 -28.02
CA SER A 30 -23.35 -10.60 -27.95
C SER A 30 -22.61 -9.45 -27.25
N SER A 31 -21.44 -9.71 -26.65
CA SER A 31 -20.63 -8.71 -25.96
C SER A 31 -19.63 -8.03 -26.91
N PHE A 32 -19.43 -6.73 -26.72
CA PHE A 32 -18.48 -5.91 -27.49
C PHE A 32 -17.46 -5.26 -26.55
N LEU A 33 -16.22 -5.15 -27.00
CA LEU A 33 -15.20 -4.30 -26.39
C LEU A 33 -15.20 -2.98 -27.15
N TYR A 34 -15.49 -1.88 -26.44
CA TYR A 34 -15.48 -0.54 -27.04
C TYR A 34 -14.10 0.10 -26.88
N PHE A 35 -13.77 0.99 -27.82
CA PHE A 35 -12.50 1.69 -27.83
C PHE A 35 -12.28 2.52 -26.55
N SER A 36 -13.33 3.11 -25.99
CA SER A 36 -13.28 3.83 -24.71
C SER A 36 -12.84 2.95 -23.54
N ASP A 37 -13.30 1.71 -23.50
CA ASP A 37 -12.95 0.76 -22.43
C ASP A 37 -11.52 0.27 -22.60
N PHE A 38 -11.09 0.13 -23.86
CA PHE A 38 -9.76 -0.29 -24.25
C PHE A 38 -8.68 0.78 -24.01
N GLU A 39 -9.00 2.04 -24.30
CA GLU A 39 -8.10 3.18 -24.12
C GLU A 39 -7.75 3.40 -22.65
N ASN A 40 -8.71 3.20 -21.73
CA ASN A 40 -8.47 3.27 -20.30
C ASN A 40 -7.48 2.21 -19.77
N GLU A 41 -7.28 1.11 -20.51
CA GLU A 41 -6.34 0.05 -20.13
C GLU A 41 -4.94 0.24 -20.75
N ILE A 42 -4.82 1.07 -21.80
CA ILE A 42 -3.54 1.37 -22.46
C ILE A 42 -2.98 2.66 -21.87
N GLY A 43 -1.89 2.56 -21.11
CA GLY A 43 -1.17 3.73 -20.60
C GLY A 43 -0.66 4.62 -21.74
N SER A 44 -0.56 5.92 -21.47
CA SER A 44 0.11 6.86 -22.37
C SER A 44 1.63 6.67 -22.24
N GLU A 45 2.33 6.47 -23.37
CA GLU A 45 3.79 6.27 -23.53
C GLU A 45 4.21 4.81 -23.80
N LEU A 46 3.93 4.31 -25.01
CA LEU A 46 4.44 3.02 -25.50
C LEU A 46 5.04 3.17 -26.90
N SER A 47 6.06 2.36 -27.22
CA SER A 47 6.56 2.20 -28.59
C SER A 47 5.48 1.59 -29.49
N TYR A 48 5.64 1.69 -30.81
CA TYR A 48 4.68 1.11 -31.75
C TYR A 48 4.59 -0.43 -31.59
N GLU A 49 5.74 -1.08 -31.45
CA GLU A 49 5.86 -2.52 -31.29
C GLU A 49 5.21 -3.00 -29.98
N ASP A 50 5.52 -2.32 -28.88
CA ASP A 50 4.97 -2.65 -27.56
C ASP A 50 3.46 -2.40 -27.50
N SER A 51 3.00 -1.34 -28.17
CA SER A 51 1.57 -1.02 -28.28
C SER A 51 0.79 -2.15 -28.95
N ILE A 52 1.33 -2.76 -30.02
CA ILE A 52 0.67 -3.88 -30.71
C ILE A 52 0.60 -5.11 -29.81
N ILE A 53 1.71 -5.45 -29.12
CA ILE A 53 1.77 -6.62 -28.24
C ILE A 53 0.81 -6.45 -27.06
N LEU A 54 0.82 -5.29 -26.42
CA LEU A 54 -0.07 -4.97 -25.30
C LEU A 54 -1.54 -4.99 -25.74
N SER A 55 -1.85 -4.35 -26.87
CA SER A 55 -3.20 -4.32 -27.45
C SER A 55 -3.76 -5.72 -27.65
N LYS A 56 -2.98 -6.62 -28.29
CA LYS A 56 -3.36 -8.02 -28.48
C LYS A 56 -3.56 -8.73 -27.15
N SER A 57 -2.69 -8.50 -26.18
CA SER A 57 -2.78 -9.10 -24.83
C SER A 57 -4.06 -8.69 -24.11
N ILE A 58 -4.40 -7.39 -24.11
CA ILE A 58 -5.62 -6.85 -23.51
C ILE A 58 -6.86 -7.46 -24.16
N ILE A 59 -6.94 -7.42 -25.50
CA ILE A 59 -8.08 -7.96 -26.25
C ILE A 59 -8.25 -9.45 -25.98
N ASN A 60 -7.17 -10.23 -25.99
CA ASN A 60 -7.20 -11.66 -25.70
C ASN A 60 -7.65 -11.95 -24.26
N LYS A 61 -7.11 -11.24 -23.27
CA LYS A 61 -7.52 -11.40 -21.86
C LYS A 61 -9.00 -11.07 -21.68
N TRP A 62 -9.47 -9.99 -22.28
CA TRP A 62 -10.89 -9.62 -22.27
C TRP A 62 -11.76 -10.72 -22.90
N ALA A 63 -11.37 -11.22 -24.07
CA ALA A 63 -12.12 -12.24 -24.80
C ALA A 63 -12.18 -13.55 -24.02
N ILE A 64 -11.06 -14.02 -23.47
CA ILE A 64 -11.00 -15.23 -22.62
C ILE A 64 -11.91 -15.09 -21.42
N LYS A 65 -11.86 -13.96 -20.70
CA LYS A 65 -12.75 -13.69 -19.54
C LYS A 65 -14.22 -13.78 -19.94
N LYS A 66 -14.60 -13.19 -21.08
CA LYS A 66 -15.98 -13.24 -21.57
C LYS A 66 -16.42 -14.63 -21.99
N LEU A 67 -15.55 -15.39 -22.67
CA LEU A 67 -15.83 -16.77 -23.05
C LEU A 67 -16.02 -17.67 -21.84
N VAL A 68 -15.12 -17.57 -20.84
CA VAL A 68 -15.21 -18.33 -19.59
C VAL A 68 -16.49 -17.98 -18.83
N TYR A 69 -16.80 -16.69 -18.71
CA TYR A 69 -18.03 -16.25 -18.07
C TYR A 69 -19.27 -16.80 -18.78
N ASN A 70 -19.35 -16.69 -20.10
CA ASN A 70 -20.48 -17.22 -20.88
C ASN A 70 -20.62 -18.74 -20.72
N LYS A 71 -19.51 -19.49 -20.74
CA LYS A 71 -19.54 -20.94 -20.46
C LYS A 71 -19.99 -21.24 -19.03
N SER A 72 -19.59 -20.42 -18.06
CA SER A 72 -20.00 -20.61 -16.66
C SER A 72 -21.52 -20.51 -16.49
N LEU A 73 -22.19 -19.61 -17.22
CA LEU A 73 -23.65 -19.47 -17.17
C LEU A 73 -24.39 -20.69 -17.73
N LEU A 74 -23.79 -21.41 -18.67
CA LEU A 74 -24.37 -22.60 -19.28
C LEU A 74 -24.13 -23.86 -18.45
N HIS A 75 -23.03 -23.93 -17.70
CA HIS A 75 -22.58 -25.16 -17.04
C HIS A 75 -22.72 -25.16 -15.51
N LEU A 76 -22.83 -24.00 -14.84
CA LEU A 76 -22.99 -23.96 -13.39
C LEU A 76 -24.44 -24.24 -12.98
N HIS A 77 -24.64 -25.04 -11.93
CA HIS A 77 -25.97 -25.30 -11.36
C HIS A 77 -26.64 -24.02 -10.86
N ASP A 78 -27.97 -23.94 -10.98
CA ASP A 78 -28.79 -22.78 -10.57
C ASP A 78 -28.56 -22.35 -9.12
N SER A 79 -28.32 -23.28 -8.20
CA SER A 79 -28.06 -22.96 -6.79
C SER A 79 -26.77 -22.15 -6.61
N ILE A 80 -25.71 -22.48 -7.37
CA ILE A 80 -24.45 -21.76 -7.37
C ILE A 80 -24.63 -20.39 -8.03
N GLN A 81 -25.33 -20.34 -9.17
CA GLN A 81 -25.62 -19.07 -9.85
C GLN A 81 -26.38 -18.11 -8.94
N LYS A 82 -27.45 -18.57 -8.28
CA LYS A 82 -28.22 -17.76 -7.31
C LYS A 82 -27.35 -17.26 -6.15
N LYS A 83 -26.47 -18.11 -5.62
CA LYS A 83 -25.54 -17.72 -4.55
C LYS A 83 -24.57 -16.61 -5.02
N LEU A 84 -23.98 -16.78 -6.20
CA LEU A 84 -23.06 -15.79 -6.78
C LEU A 84 -23.77 -14.46 -7.07
N THR A 85 -24.97 -14.50 -7.66
CA THR A 85 -25.78 -13.29 -7.90
C THR A 85 -26.06 -12.53 -6.61
N LYS A 86 -26.46 -13.24 -5.54
CA LYS A 86 -26.66 -12.61 -4.22
C LYS A 86 -25.38 -11.96 -3.67
N MET A 87 -24.22 -12.57 -3.87
CA MET A 87 -22.94 -11.99 -3.45
C MET A 87 -22.59 -10.73 -4.25
N VAL A 88 -22.84 -10.73 -5.57
CA VAL A 88 -22.65 -9.56 -6.44
C VAL A 88 -23.57 -8.42 -6.02
N ASP A 89 -24.85 -8.70 -5.75
CA ASP A 89 -25.82 -7.68 -5.33
C ASP A 89 -25.45 -7.06 -3.98
N ASN A 90 -25.04 -7.87 -3.01
CA ASN A 90 -24.57 -7.39 -1.71
C ASN A 90 -23.33 -6.50 -1.88
N TYR A 91 -22.34 -6.95 -2.65
CA TYR A 91 -21.12 -6.17 -2.87
C TYR A 91 -21.40 -4.85 -3.61
N LYS A 92 -22.32 -4.86 -4.58
CA LYS A 92 -22.79 -3.65 -5.25
C LYS A 92 -23.38 -2.68 -4.22
N LEU A 93 -24.28 -3.13 -3.36
CA LEU A 93 -24.88 -2.29 -2.32
C LEU A 93 -23.81 -1.70 -1.37
N GLU A 94 -22.85 -2.50 -0.94
CA GLU A 94 -21.74 -2.05 -0.11
C GLU A 94 -20.89 -0.98 -0.82
N LEU A 95 -20.57 -1.18 -2.10
CA LEU A 95 -19.80 -0.21 -2.88
C LEU A 95 -20.50 1.15 -2.95
N TRP A 96 -21.81 1.16 -3.24
CA TRP A 96 -22.60 2.39 -3.27
C TRP A 96 -22.69 3.07 -1.91
N THR A 97 -22.97 2.28 -0.86
CA THR A 97 -23.15 2.80 0.50
C THR A 97 -21.85 3.42 1.01
N ASN A 98 -20.71 2.74 0.80
CA ASN A 98 -19.41 3.24 1.25
C ASN A 98 -18.96 4.45 0.45
N THR A 99 -19.17 4.46 -0.87
CA THR A 99 -18.87 5.62 -1.72
C THR A 99 -19.67 6.84 -1.28
N TYR A 100 -20.96 6.67 -1.00
CA TYR A 100 -21.80 7.77 -0.55
C TYR A 100 -21.44 8.24 0.86
N LYS A 101 -21.17 7.33 1.81
CA LYS A 101 -20.66 7.67 3.14
C LYS A 101 -19.37 8.50 3.06
N ASN A 102 -18.45 8.12 2.18
CA ASN A 102 -17.21 8.86 1.96
C ASN A 102 -17.46 10.25 1.35
N PHE A 103 -18.39 10.35 0.40
CA PHE A 103 -18.81 11.62 -0.17
C PHE A 103 -19.37 12.55 0.92
N LEU A 104 -20.31 12.06 1.74
CA LEU A 104 -20.88 12.82 2.85
C LEU A 104 -19.84 13.22 3.91
N SER A 105 -18.89 12.33 4.20
CA SER A 105 -17.79 12.66 5.11
C SER A 105 -16.98 13.83 4.54
N LYS A 106 -16.54 13.74 3.28
CA LYS A 106 -15.78 14.80 2.62
C LYS A 106 -16.55 16.12 2.50
N SER A 107 -17.86 16.09 2.23
CA SER A 107 -18.68 17.31 2.15
C SER A 107 -18.87 17.98 3.50
N ASN A 108 -18.88 17.22 4.59
CA ASN A 108 -19.02 17.73 5.96
C ASN A 108 -17.68 18.18 6.58
N PHE A 109 -16.56 18.04 5.85
CA PHE A 109 -15.21 18.31 6.33
C PHE A 109 -14.74 19.75 6.03
N ASN A 110 -15.57 20.75 6.35
CA ASN A 110 -15.12 22.15 6.48
C ASN A 110 -14.60 22.48 7.90
N ASN A 111 -14.42 21.48 8.76
CA ASN A 111 -13.81 21.68 10.07
C ASN A 111 -12.29 21.59 9.97
N LYS A 112 -11.65 22.76 9.86
CA LYS A 112 -10.27 22.95 10.28
C LYS A 112 -10.21 22.54 11.76
N ILE A 113 -9.85 21.28 12.04
CA ILE A 113 -9.81 20.77 13.41
C ILE A 113 -8.79 21.62 14.17
N ASP A 114 -9.31 22.42 15.11
CA ASP A 114 -8.55 23.33 15.95
C ASP A 114 -7.38 22.57 16.62
N SER A 115 -6.18 23.13 16.49
CA SER A 115 -4.97 22.64 17.13
C SER A 115 -5.13 22.48 18.64
N ILE A 116 -5.91 23.34 19.28
CA ILE A 116 -6.16 23.28 20.73
C ILE A 116 -6.93 22.00 21.09
N LYS A 117 -8.02 21.71 20.36
CA LYS A 117 -8.82 20.48 20.55
C LYS A 117 -8.00 19.21 20.32
N LYS A 118 -7.04 19.22 19.38
CA LYS A 118 -6.12 18.10 19.16
C LYS A 118 -5.20 17.88 20.37
N ILE A 119 -4.63 18.94 20.90
CA ILE A 119 -3.74 18.87 22.06
C ILE A 119 -4.52 18.41 23.30
N GLU A 120 -5.73 18.92 23.52
CA GLU A 120 -6.60 18.48 24.62
C GLU A 120 -6.99 17.02 24.50
N TYR A 121 -7.39 16.57 23.30
CA TYR A 121 -7.71 15.17 23.05
C TYR A 121 -6.49 14.26 23.29
N TYR A 122 -5.31 14.65 22.80
CA TYR A 122 -4.07 13.92 23.04
C TYR A 122 -3.73 13.84 24.54
N LYS A 123 -3.81 14.97 25.25
CA LYS A 123 -3.56 15.01 26.70
C LYS A 123 -4.54 14.12 27.47
N LYS A 124 -5.84 14.16 27.12
CA LYS A 124 -6.89 13.34 27.75
C LYS A 124 -6.72 11.85 27.47
N ASN A 125 -6.23 11.48 26.29
CA ASN A 125 -6.14 10.09 25.84
C ASN A 125 -4.70 9.57 25.73
N LYS A 126 -3.74 10.15 26.47
CA LYS A 126 -2.30 9.83 26.36
C LYS A 126 -2.00 8.33 26.55
N ILE A 127 -2.81 7.63 27.34
CA ILE A 127 -2.70 6.17 27.56
C ILE A 127 -2.89 5.39 26.25
N ASN A 128 -3.79 5.83 25.36
CA ASN A 128 -4.06 5.17 24.07
C ASN A 128 -2.92 5.33 23.06
N PHE A 129 -2.00 6.27 23.32
CA PHE A 129 -0.83 6.54 22.48
C PHE A 129 0.46 5.96 23.07
N ARG A 130 0.38 5.14 24.12
CA ARG A 130 1.54 4.42 24.62
C ARG A 130 1.98 3.39 23.59
N LEU A 131 3.29 3.36 23.32
CA LEU A 131 3.89 2.33 22.49
C LEU A 131 3.72 0.97 23.18
N LYS A 132 3.47 -0.08 22.39
CA LYS A 132 3.32 -1.45 22.90
C LYS A 132 4.63 -2.01 23.44
N ASP A 133 5.74 -1.60 22.83
CA ASP A 133 7.08 -2.04 23.17
C ASP A 133 7.93 -0.85 23.63
N ASP A 134 8.88 -1.14 24.51
CA ASP A 134 9.91 -0.19 24.93
C ASP A 134 10.91 0.08 23.80
N PHE A 135 11.30 1.34 23.67
CA PHE A 135 12.38 1.77 22.77
C PHE A 135 13.50 2.38 23.59
N TYR A 136 14.73 2.08 23.21
CA TYR A 136 15.93 2.64 23.84
C TYR A 136 16.76 3.37 22.81
N ASN A 137 17.28 4.53 23.21
CA ASN A 137 18.35 5.19 22.49
C ASN A 137 19.68 4.59 22.97
N VAL A 138 20.33 3.82 22.11
CA VAL A 138 21.53 3.05 22.49
C VAL A 138 22.67 3.29 21.51
N ALA A 139 23.88 3.20 22.05
CA ALA A 139 25.09 3.02 21.28
C ALA A 139 25.74 1.69 21.70
N TYR A 140 26.29 0.93 20.75
CA TYR A 140 27.02 -0.30 21.03
C TYR A 140 28.12 -0.58 20.01
N ILE A 141 29.10 -1.36 20.42
CA ILE A 141 30.13 -1.95 19.55
C ILE A 141 30.27 -3.43 19.94
N ILE A 142 30.14 -4.32 18.95
CA ILE A 142 30.35 -5.76 19.09
C ILE A 142 31.74 -6.08 18.56
N LEU A 143 32.59 -6.65 19.40
CA LEU A 143 33.98 -6.98 19.08
C LEU A 143 34.20 -8.49 19.04
N PRO A 144 35.07 -9.01 18.16
CA PRO A 144 35.53 -10.39 18.24
C PRO A 144 36.39 -10.60 19.48
N LYS A 145 36.38 -11.81 20.03
CA LYS A 145 37.15 -12.20 21.23
C LYS A 145 38.65 -11.92 21.10
N SER A 146 39.18 -11.99 19.88
CA SER A 146 40.59 -11.84 19.53
C SER A 146 41.05 -10.38 19.40
N ASN A 147 40.18 -9.40 19.69
CA ASN A 147 40.55 -7.99 19.53
C ASN A 147 41.54 -7.52 20.63
N ASN A 148 42.73 -7.08 20.21
CA ASN A 148 43.79 -6.63 21.12
C ASN A 148 43.60 -5.19 21.64
N ASN A 149 42.72 -4.40 21.00
CA ASN A 149 42.52 -2.97 21.27
C ASN A 149 41.36 -2.68 22.24
N LEU A 150 40.82 -3.71 22.91
CA LEU A 150 39.63 -3.61 23.76
C LEU A 150 39.69 -2.45 24.78
N LYS A 151 40.84 -2.27 25.46
CA LYS A 151 41.01 -1.21 26.47
C LYS A 151 40.89 0.18 25.86
N LEU A 152 41.50 0.39 24.69
CA LEU A 152 41.49 1.67 23.99
C LEU A 152 40.10 1.98 23.44
N ILE A 153 39.48 1.02 22.74
CA ILE A 153 38.12 1.14 22.20
C ILE A 153 37.14 1.46 23.33
N LYS A 154 37.23 0.76 24.46
CA LYS A 154 36.39 1.01 25.64
C LYS A 154 36.54 2.43 26.19
N SER A 155 37.76 2.93 26.31
CA SER A 155 38.00 4.28 26.83
C SER A 155 37.41 5.35 25.91
N ARG A 156 37.62 5.20 24.60
CA ARG A 156 37.16 6.13 23.57
C ARG A 156 35.63 6.13 23.46
N PHE A 157 35.04 4.93 23.49
CA PHE A 157 33.59 4.76 23.48
C PHE A 157 32.90 5.34 24.71
N ARG A 158 33.58 5.38 25.86
CA ARG A 158 33.05 6.02 27.08
C ARG A 158 33.12 7.55 27.00
N ASN A 159 34.19 8.10 26.43
CA ASN A 159 34.38 9.54 26.33
C ASN A 159 33.44 10.17 25.29
N PHE A 160 33.17 9.45 24.19
CA PHE A 160 32.16 9.81 23.19
C PHE A 160 32.30 11.25 22.64
N SER A 161 33.53 11.77 22.55
CA SER A 161 33.81 13.05 21.88
C SER A 161 33.89 12.88 20.37
N ASP A 162 33.76 13.96 19.60
CA ASP A 162 33.84 13.89 18.12
C ASP A 162 35.16 13.27 17.63
N ILE A 163 36.26 13.55 18.33
CA ILE A 163 37.58 12.97 18.05
C ILE A 163 37.58 11.46 18.36
N ASP A 164 36.94 11.04 19.44
CA ASP A 164 36.82 9.63 19.81
C ASP A 164 35.91 8.88 18.84
N LEU A 165 34.82 9.49 18.36
CA LEU A 165 33.93 8.91 17.36
C LEU A 165 34.66 8.72 16.03
N PHE A 166 35.42 9.71 15.57
CA PHE A 166 36.24 9.60 14.37
C PHE A 166 37.29 8.47 14.50
N PHE A 167 37.91 8.36 15.68
CA PHE A 167 38.83 7.27 15.97
C PHE A 167 38.14 5.90 15.96
N LEU A 168 36.96 5.78 16.57
CA LEU A 168 36.21 4.52 16.60
C LEU A 168 35.75 4.11 15.19
N ASP A 169 35.33 5.07 14.37
CA ASP A 169 34.98 4.82 12.96
C ASP A 169 36.21 4.35 12.16
N SER A 170 37.41 4.89 12.42
CA SER A 170 38.64 4.38 11.80
C SER A 170 38.97 2.91 12.14
N LEU A 171 38.38 2.37 13.22
CA LEU A 171 38.53 0.99 13.66
C LEU A 171 37.32 0.11 13.32
N ASN A 172 36.34 0.61 12.55
CA ASN A 172 35.08 -0.08 12.28
C ASN A 172 35.26 -1.48 11.65
N TYR A 173 36.32 -1.68 10.85
CA TYR A 173 36.66 -2.96 10.24
C TYR A 173 37.03 -4.05 11.27
N GLN A 174 37.36 -3.67 12.50
CA GLN A 174 37.66 -4.59 13.60
C GLN A 174 36.39 -5.00 14.36
N PHE A 175 35.23 -4.43 14.05
CA PHE A 175 33.98 -4.64 14.75
C PHE A 175 33.14 -5.68 13.99
N ASN A 176 32.52 -6.60 14.74
CA ASN A 176 31.55 -7.51 14.17
C ASN A 176 30.23 -6.80 13.85
N ASP A 177 29.89 -5.79 14.65
CA ASP A 177 28.71 -4.94 14.49
C ASP A 177 28.85 -3.68 15.33
N PHE A 178 28.20 -2.59 14.96
CA PHE A 178 28.26 -1.35 15.73
C PHE A 178 27.10 -0.39 15.42
N LEU A 179 26.83 0.49 16.38
CA LEU A 179 25.94 1.62 16.25
C LEU A 179 26.37 2.70 17.24
N PHE A 180 26.90 3.82 16.76
CA PHE A 180 27.28 4.94 17.62
C PHE A 180 27.19 6.32 16.95
N ASP A 181 27.09 6.39 15.62
CA ASP A 181 27.13 7.67 14.90
C ASP A 181 25.89 8.55 15.09
N LYS A 182 24.73 7.95 15.41
CA LYS A 182 23.46 8.68 15.50
C LYS A 182 22.56 8.14 16.61
N PRO A 183 21.81 9.01 17.32
CA PRO A 183 20.79 8.56 18.24
C PRO A 183 19.67 7.86 17.45
N VAL A 184 19.59 6.54 17.59
CA VAL A 184 18.53 5.73 16.97
C VAL A 184 17.73 5.07 18.09
N TRP A 185 16.41 5.25 18.04
CA TRP A 185 15.49 4.54 18.93
C TRP A 185 15.29 3.13 18.42
N ILE A 186 15.76 2.15 19.19
CA ILE A 186 15.68 0.75 18.82
C ILE A 186 14.73 0.03 19.77
N ASN A 187 13.86 -0.79 19.19
CA ASN A 187 12.95 -1.64 19.94
C ASN A 187 13.73 -2.63 20.82
N LYS A 188 13.29 -2.78 22.07
CA LYS A 188 13.88 -3.71 23.05
C LYS A 188 14.06 -5.13 22.52
N ASN A 189 13.04 -5.68 21.86
CA ASN A 189 13.05 -7.05 21.36
C ASN A 189 14.11 -7.22 20.26
N TYR A 190 14.30 -6.20 19.44
CA TYR A 190 15.36 -6.19 18.43
C TYR A 190 16.74 -6.15 19.10
N LEU A 191 16.94 -5.31 20.13
CA LEU A 191 18.22 -5.23 20.85
C LEU A 191 18.58 -6.55 21.54
N ILE A 192 17.65 -7.20 22.22
CA ILE A 192 17.87 -8.49 22.89
C ILE A 192 18.27 -9.57 21.88
N LYS A 193 17.63 -9.59 20.70
CA LYS A 193 17.98 -10.53 19.64
C LYS A 193 19.37 -10.26 19.04
N LYS A 194 19.71 -8.97 18.88
CA LYS A 194 20.97 -8.51 18.29
C LYS A 194 22.16 -8.73 19.23
N ILE A 195 21.96 -8.55 20.53
CA ILE A 195 22.97 -8.68 21.58
C ILE A 195 22.44 -9.68 22.62
N PRO A 196 22.59 -11.00 22.38
CA PRO A 196 22.01 -12.06 23.22
C PRO A 196 22.28 -11.94 24.73
N PRO A 197 23.45 -11.45 25.18
CA PRO A 197 23.74 -11.24 26.61
C PRO A 197 22.83 -10.22 27.31
N LEU A 198 22.05 -9.41 26.58
CA LEU A 198 21.06 -8.50 27.15
C LEU A 198 19.83 -9.22 27.73
N ASN A 199 19.58 -10.48 27.34
CA ASN A 199 18.38 -11.21 27.77
C ASN A 199 18.35 -11.52 29.27
N THR A 200 19.52 -11.62 29.92
CA THR A 200 19.64 -12.01 31.34
C THR A 200 19.68 -10.82 32.30
N LEU A 201 19.67 -9.60 31.79
CA LEU A 201 19.77 -8.38 32.59
C LEU A 201 18.40 -7.70 32.63
N THR A 202 17.89 -7.41 33.82
CA THR A 202 16.75 -6.50 33.96
C THR A 202 17.17 -5.13 33.43
N LEU A 203 16.73 -4.79 32.21
CA LEU A 203 17.03 -3.55 31.50
C LEU A 203 16.34 -2.35 32.17
N ASP A 204 16.70 -2.05 33.41
CA ASP A 204 16.36 -0.80 34.08
C ASP A 204 17.45 0.23 33.72
N LEU A 205 17.41 0.69 32.47
CA LEU A 205 18.42 1.58 31.89
C LEU A 205 18.22 3.02 32.37
N LYS A 206 18.43 3.27 33.66
CA LYS A 206 18.85 4.59 34.14
C LYS A 206 20.34 4.72 33.89
N LYS A 207 20.70 5.66 33.00
CA LYS A 207 22.04 6.18 32.68
C LYS A 207 23.22 5.32 33.17
N GLU A 208 23.93 4.75 32.20
CA GLU A 208 25.22 4.07 32.33
C GLU A 208 25.18 2.58 32.68
N ILE A 209 25.01 1.73 31.66
CA ILE A 209 25.54 0.36 31.73
C ILE A 209 26.27 0.05 30.42
N PHE A 210 27.60 0.01 30.49
CA PHE A 210 28.45 -0.54 29.44
C PHE A 210 28.55 -2.06 29.61
N LEU A 211 27.85 -2.82 28.78
CA LEU A 211 27.87 -4.28 28.85
C LEU A 211 28.97 -4.85 27.96
N PHE A 212 30.07 -5.25 28.59
CA PHE A 212 31.12 -6.03 27.95
C PHE A 212 30.93 -7.51 28.31
N SER A 213 29.95 -8.16 27.72
CA SER A 213 29.82 -9.60 27.84
C SER A 213 30.80 -10.28 26.89
N ARG A 214 31.75 -11.04 27.45
CA ARG A 214 32.56 -12.00 26.72
C ARG A 214 31.61 -13.09 26.22
N ILE A 215 31.23 -13.04 24.94
CA ILE A 215 30.42 -14.10 24.32
C ILE A 215 31.19 -15.40 24.54
N ARG A 216 30.58 -16.48 25.04
CA ARG A 216 31.29 -17.76 25.31
C ARG A 216 31.40 -18.58 24.04
#